data_AF-A0A7V3FUZ1-F1
#
_entry.id   AF-A0A7V3FUZ1-F1
#
_cell.length_a   1.000
_cell.length_b   1.000
_cell.length_c   1.000
_cell.angle_alpha   90.00
_cell.angle_beta   90.00
_cell.angle_gamma   90.00
#
_symmetry.space_group_name_H-M   'P 1'
#
loop_
_entity.id
_entity.type
_entity.pdbx_description
1 polymer ?
#
loop_
_entity_poly.entity_id
_entity_poly.type
_entity_poly.pdbx_seq_one_letter_code
_entity_poly.pdbx_strand_id
1 'polypeptide(L)'
;MKSIRTTIENAWICSVVAEEIIPFFGDIIVEGNRIQKIRPKNFSLFQKDPHKVGKDSINAFGRVITIPNVNFHDHIYSRLAKGLPTKNPMKNFQSILKNLWWKLDSFLDEEMIESSAKLAAIDS
;
A
#
# COMPACT_ATOMS: atom_id res chain seq x y z
N MET A 1 -24.81 -9.91 -2.90
CA MET A 1 -24.05 -9.00 -3.78
C MET A 1 -23.28 -9.84 -4.79
N LYS A 2 -23.28 -9.51 -6.09
CA LYS A 2 -22.42 -10.19 -7.07
C LYS A 2 -20.96 -9.87 -6.76
N SER A 3 -20.11 -10.88 -6.72
CA SER A 3 -18.67 -10.69 -6.56
C SER A 3 -18.12 -9.94 -7.77
N ILE A 4 -17.43 -8.82 -7.55
CA ILE A 4 -16.78 -8.06 -8.62
C ILE A 4 -15.52 -8.81 -9.03
N ARG A 5 -15.33 -9.00 -10.34
CA ARG A 5 -14.15 -9.63 -10.90
C ARG A 5 -13.28 -8.59 -11.58
N THR A 6 -12.01 -8.54 -11.19
CA THR A 6 -11.00 -7.63 -11.74
C THR A 6 -9.87 -8.46 -12.35
N THR A 7 -9.49 -8.16 -13.59
CA THR A 7 -8.32 -8.77 -14.24
C THR A 7 -7.26 -7.70 -14.43
N ILE A 8 -6.07 -7.95 -13.91
CA ILE A 8 -4.88 -7.12 -14.11
C ILE A 8 -3.96 -7.87 -15.06
N GLU A 9 -3.69 -7.30 -16.24
CA GLU A 9 -2.90 -7.95 -17.28
C GLU A 9 -1.54 -7.30 -17.49
N ASN A 10 -0.60 -8.06 -18.04
CA ASN A 10 0.70 -7.57 -18.48
C ASN A 10 1.54 -6.97 -17.34
N ALA A 11 1.64 -7.66 -16.19
CA ALA A 11 2.42 -7.23 -15.04
C ALA A 11 3.66 -8.11 -14.82
N TRP A 12 4.72 -7.54 -14.24
CA TRP A 12 5.77 -8.31 -13.57
C TRP A 12 5.33 -8.61 -12.15
N ILE A 13 5.07 -9.88 -11.83
CA ILE A 13 4.48 -10.32 -10.57
C ILE A 13 5.59 -10.89 -9.70
N CYS A 14 5.88 -10.24 -8.57
CA CYS A 14 6.84 -10.69 -7.57
C CYS A 14 6.19 -11.72 -6.65
N SER A 15 6.21 -13.00 -7.04
CA SER A 15 5.65 -14.09 -6.22
C SER A 15 6.63 -14.51 -5.13
N VAL A 16 6.13 -14.76 -3.92
CA VAL A 16 6.91 -15.39 -2.85
C VAL A 16 6.82 -16.90 -2.98
N VAL A 17 7.95 -17.58 -3.04
CA VAL A 17 8.04 -19.03 -2.99
C VAL A 17 9.05 -19.38 -1.89
N ALA A 18 8.57 -20.01 -0.81
CA ALA A 18 9.32 -20.17 0.43
C ALA A 18 9.82 -18.81 0.97
N GLU A 19 11.14 -18.58 0.95
CA GLU A 19 11.77 -17.35 1.45
C GLU A 19 12.32 -16.47 0.31
N GLU A 20 12.02 -16.82 -0.94
CA GLU A 20 12.51 -16.10 -2.12
C GLU A 20 11.40 -15.37 -2.87
N ILE A 21 11.75 -14.23 -3.46
CA ILE A 21 10.91 -13.53 -4.42
C ILE A 21 11.32 -13.95 -5.81
N ILE A 22 10.40 -14.58 -6.55
CA ILE A 22 10.60 -15.05 -7.92
C ILE A 22 9.68 -14.23 -8.85
N PRO A 23 10.21 -13.18 -9.51
CA PRO A 23 9.42 -12.38 -10.44
C PRO A 23 9.14 -13.12 -11.74
N PHE A 24 7.93 -13.00 -12.27
CA PHE A 24 7.60 -13.46 -13.61
C PHE A 24 6.57 -12.55 -14.28
N PHE A 25 6.52 -12.55 -15.61
CA PHE A 25 5.55 -11.75 -16.36
C PHE A 25 4.22 -12.49 -16.51
N GLY A 26 3.09 -11.81 -16.28
CA GLY A 26 1.79 -12.47 -16.27
C GLY A 26 0.60 -11.57 -15.97
N ASP A 27 -0.54 -12.22 -15.70
CA ASP A 27 -1.80 -11.60 -15.33
C ASP A 27 -2.29 -12.11 -13.96
N ILE A 28 -3.04 -11.29 -13.23
CA ILE A 28 -3.71 -11.62 -11.98
C ILE A 28 -5.22 -11.46 -12.14
N ILE A 29 -5.99 -12.46 -11.71
CA ILE A 29 -7.45 -12.42 -11.65
C ILE A 29 -7.85 -12.39 -10.18
N VAL A 30 -8.56 -11.33 -9.80
CA VAL A 30 -9.13 -11.13 -8.47
C VAL A 30 -10.64 -11.26 -8.55
N GLU A 31 -11.23 -11.99 -7.62
CA GLU A 31 -12.68 -12.10 -7.46
C GLU A 31 -13.05 -11.79 -6.01
N GLY A 32 -13.83 -10.73 -5.81
CA GLY A 32 -14.13 -10.22 -4.49
C GLY A 32 -12.85 -9.76 -3.77
N ASN A 33 -12.51 -10.42 -2.66
CA ASN A 33 -11.33 -10.12 -1.85
C ASN A 33 -10.22 -11.17 -1.98
N ARG A 34 -10.24 -12.00 -3.02
CA ARG A 34 -9.27 -13.09 -3.19
C ARG A 34 -8.64 -13.08 -4.58
N ILE A 35 -7.33 -13.36 -4.63
CA ILE A 35 -6.67 -13.72 -5.86
C ILE A 35 -7.16 -15.11 -6.27
N GLN A 36 -7.93 -15.17 -7.34
CA GLN A 36 -8.54 -16.42 -7.83
C GLN A 36 -7.56 -17.18 -8.73
N LYS A 37 -6.75 -16.47 -9.52
CA LYS A 37 -5.80 -17.10 -10.44
C LYS A 37 -4.67 -16.14 -10.81
N ILE A 38 -3.45 -16.68 -10.95
CA ILE A 38 -2.30 -16.00 -11.55
C ILE A 38 -1.89 -16.77 -12.81
N ARG A 39 -1.57 -16.07 -13.90
CA ARG A 39 -1.26 -16.66 -15.21
C ARG A 39 0.06 -16.13 -15.76
N PRO A 40 1.11 -16.95 -15.88
CA PRO A 40 2.32 -16.55 -16.59
C PRO A 40 2.04 -16.26 -18.08
N LYS A 41 2.74 -15.27 -18.63
CA LYS A 41 2.70 -14.89 -20.05
C LYS A 41 4.10 -14.71 -20.61
N ASN A 42 4.20 -14.84 -21.93
CA ASN A 42 5.44 -14.58 -22.65
C ASN A 42 5.61 -13.06 -22.82
N PHE A 43 6.65 -12.50 -22.19
CA PHE A 43 6.98 -11.08 -22.27
C PHE A 43 7.26 -10.60 -23.70
N SER A 44 7.86 -11.43 -24.56
CA SER A 44 8.14 -11.09 -25.96
C SER A 44 6.87 -10.91 -26.79
N LEU A 45 5.74 -11.52 -26.40
CA LEU A 45 4.44 -11.26 -27.05
C LEU A 45 3.87 -9.91 -26.63
N PHE A 46 4.01 -9.55 -25.35
CA PHE A 46 3.63 -8.23 -24.86
C PHE A 46 4.42 -7.12 -25.56
N GLN A 47 5.73 -7.29 -25.77
CA GLN A 47 6.56 -6.29 -26.47
C GLN A 47 6.07 -5.97 -27.89
N LYS A 48 5.41 -6.92 -28.57
CA LYS A 48 4.87 -6.71 -29.93
C LYS A 48 3.57 -5.91 -29.93
N ASP A 49 2.76 -6.04 -28.88
CA ASP A 49 1.49 -5.34 -28.73
C ASP A 49 1.18 -5.07 -27.25
N PRO A 50 1.78 -4.01 -26.66
CA PRO A 50 1.66 -3.73 -25.23
C PRO A 50 0.25 -3.32 -24.78
N HIS A 51 -0.61 -2.95 -25.74
CA HIS A 51 -1.97 -2.49 -25.48
C HIS A 51 -3.00 -3.63 -25.52
N LYS A 52 -2.61 -4.82 -25.97
CA LYS A 52 -3.48 -6.00 -26.03
C LYS A 52 -3.86 -6.49 -24.64
N VAL A 53 -5.11 -6.28 -24.29
CA VAL A 53 -5.77 -6.80 -23.07
C VAL A 53 -7.23 -7.13 -23.36
N GLY A 54 -7.85 -7.90 -22.47
CA GLY A 54 -9.27 -8.18 -22.48
C GLY A 54 -10.13 -6.95 -22.21
N LYS A 55 -11.42 -7.07 -22.56
CA LYS A 55 -12.43 -6.05 -22.22
C LYS A 55 -12.57 -5.94 -20.69
N ASP A 56 -12.65 -4.72 -20.19
CA ASP A 56 -12.77 -4.41 -18.75
C ASP A 56 -11.58 -4.88 -17.89
N SER A 57 -10.43 -5.18 -18.50
CA SER A 57 -9.17 -5.46 -17.82
C SER A 57 -8.37 -4.19 -17.52
N ILE A 58 -7.60 -4.22 -16.44
CA ILE A 58 -6.60 -3.21 -16.12
C ILE A 58 -5.28 -3.64 -16.76
N ASN A 59 -4.76 -2.85 -17.70
CA ASN A 59 -3.44 -3.10 -18.27
C ASN A 59 -2.35 -2.50 -17.36
N ALA A 60 -1.48 -3.34 -16.82
CA ALA A 60 -0.36 -2.92 -15.98
C ALA A 60 0.82 -2.35 -16.79
N PHE A 61 0.87 -2.55 -18.11
CA PHE A 61 1.91 -2.04 -19.00
C PHE A 61 3.35 -2.42 -18.60
N GLY A 62 3.54 -3.64 -18.11
CA GLY A 62 4.84 -4.11 -17.63
C GLY A 62 5.27 -3.52 -16.30
N ARG A 63 4.37 -2.88 -15.53
CA ARG A 63 4.65 -2.48 -14.14
C ARG A 63 4.79 -3.70 -13.24
N VAL A 64 5.44 -3.48 -12.10
CA VAL A 64 5.67 -4.49 -11.08
C VAL A 64 4.51 -4.52 -10.10
N ILE A 65 4.00 -5.72 -9.82
CA ILE A 65 3.11 -6.02 -8.71
C ILE A 65 3.96 -6.68 -7.63
N THR A 66 4.07 -6.01 -6.49
CA THR A 66 4.77 -6.52 -5.30
C THR A 66 3.79 -7.15 -4.32
N ILE A 67 4.33 -7.85 -3.33
CA ILE A 67 3.58 -8.13 -2.10
C ILE A 67 3.28 -6.78 -1.44
N PRO A 68 2.08 -6.58 -0.88
CA PRO A 68 1.81 -5.37 -0.10
C PRO A 68 2.76 -5.29 1.09
N ASN A 69 3.25 -4.09 1.38
CA ASN A 69 3.98 -3.85 2.62
C ASN A 69 3.02 -3.99 3.80
N VAL A 70 3.50 -4.57 4.90
CA VAL A 70 2.75 -4.66 6.15
C VAL A 70 3.43 -3.77 7.17
N ASN A 71 2.70 -2.75 7.62
CA ASN A 71 3.15 -1.92 8.73
C ASN A 71 2.76 -2.58 10.06
N PHE A 72 3.75 -3.07 10.80
CA PHE A 72 3.53 -3.73 12.09
C PHE A 72 3.34 -2.77 13.27
N HIS A 73 3.64 -1.47 13.10
CA HIS A 73 3.53 -0.47 14.17
C HIS A 73 3.41 0.95 13.62
N ASP A 74 2.30 1.63 13.90
CA ASP A 74 2.14 3.07 13.63
C ASP A 74 1.28 3.75 14.72
N HIS A 75 1.43 5.05 14.86
CA HIS A 75 0.59 5.92 15.68
C HIS A 75 -0.26 6.80 14.76
N ILE A 76 -1.33 6.24 14.18
CA ILE A 76 -2.13 6.89 13.13
C ILE A 76 -2.64 8.28 13.55
N TYR A 77 -3.05 8.46 14.80
CA TYR A 77 -3.56 9.74 15.32
C TYR A 77 -2.55 10.89 15.21
N SER A 78 -1.25 10.58 15.04
CA SER A 78 -0.17 11.55 14.96
C SER A 78 0.22 11.96 13.54
N ARG A 79 -0.50 11.50 12.51
CA ARG A 79 -0.05 11.68 11.11
C ARG A 79 0.17 13.15 10.73
N LEU A 80 -0.61 14.05 11.31
CA LEU A 80 -0.51 15.50 11.12
C LEU A 80 0.52 16.20 12.03
N ALA A 81 1.15 15.49 12.97
CA ALA A 81 2.14 16.06 13.88
C ALA A 81 3.52 16.28 13.23
N LYS A 82 3.75 15.72 12.03
CA LYS A 82 5.00 15.87 11.27
C LYS A 82 5.24 17.37 10.99
N GLY A 83 6.42 17.87 11.39
CA GLY A 83 6.82 19.26 11.16
C GLY A 83 6.35 20.25 12.22
N LEU A 84 5.64 19.82 13.28
CA LEU A 84 5.31 20.70 14.40
C LEU A 84 6.59 21.18 15.11
N PRO A 85 6.68 22.49 15.45
CA PRO A 85 7.85 23.03 16.12
C PRO A 85 7.93 22.51 17.56
N THR A 86 9.11 22.03 17.95
CA THR A 86 9.36 21.57 19.32
C THR A 86 10.14 22.62 20.10
N LYS A 87 9.56 23.13 21.20
CA LYS A 87 10.18 24.17 22.03
C LYS A 87 11.09 23.61 23.14
N ASN A 88 10.85 22.38 23.58
CA ASN A 88 11.53 21.79 24.74
C ASN A 88 12.54 20.70 24.30
N PRO A 89 13.59 20.42 25.10
CA PRO A 89 14.56 19.37 24.80
C PRO A 89 13.92 17.98 24.65
N MET A 90 14.37 17.23 23.66
CA MET A 90 13.92 15.86 23.35
C MET A 90 15.11 14.88 23.40
N LYS A 91 15.86 14.91 24.50
CA LYS A 91 17.14 14.17 24.64
C LYS A 91 16.97 12.67 24.90
N ASN A 92 15.77 12.23 25.26
CA ASN A 92 15.45 10.83 25.50
C ASN A 92 13.94 10.57 25.27
N PHE A 93 13.58 9.29 25.22
CA PHE A 93 12.19 8.86 24.98
C PHE A 93 11.18 9.48 25.96
N GLN A 94 11.47 9.48 27.26
CA GLN A 94 10.57 10.07 28.25
C GLN A 94 10.37 11.58 28.03
N SER A 95 11.42 12.30 27.65
CA SER A 95 11.31 13.73 27.34
C SER A 95 10.49 13.96 26.06
N ILE A 96 10.59 13.10 25.05
CA ILE A 96 9.74 13.16 23.84
C ILE A 96 8.26 12.95 24.22
N LEU A 97 7.96 11.93 25.03
CA LEU A 97 6.61 11.67 25.51
C LEU A 97 6.02 12.87 26.27
N LYS A 98 6.76 13.38 27.27
CA LYS A 98 6.35 14.51 28.10
C LYS A 98 6.18 15.81 27.32
N ASN A 99 7.10 16.09 26.39
CA ASN A 99 7.19 17.39 25.75
C ASN A 99 6.37 17.49 24.46
N LEU A 100 6.05 16.38 23.82
CA LEU A 100 5.28 16.33 22.58
C LEU A 100 4.06 15.40 22.72
N TRP A 101 4.27 14.10 22.84
CA TRP A 101 3.19 13.13 22.62
C TRP A 101 2.03 13.25 23.61
N TRP A 102 2.28 13.26 24.91
CA TRP A 102 1.19 13.37 25.89
C TRP A 102 0.39 14.67 25.76
N LYS A 103 1.04 15.76 25.34
CA LYS A 103 0.36 17.02 25.07
C LYS A 103 -0.50 16.89 23.83
N LEU A 104 0.08 16.42 22.72
CA LEU A 104 -0.64 16.20 21.48
C LEU A 104 -1.87 15.32 21.72
N ASP A 105 -1.69 14.16 22.36
CA ASP A 105 -2.76 13.20 22.67
C ASP A 105 -3.89 13.88 23.46
N SER A 106 -3.57 14.77 24.40
CA SER A 106 -4.57 15.49 25.20
C SER A 106 -5.34 16.58 24.45
N PHE A 107 -4.82 17.03 23.29
CA PHE A 107 -5.44 18.07 22.46
C PHE A 107 -6.19 17.51 21.25
N LEU A 108 -6.15 16.20 21.01
CA LEU A 108 -6.85 15.59 19.89
C LEU A 108 -8.37 15.76 20.03
N ASP A 109 -9.00 16.15 18.93
CA ASP A 109 -10.43 16.08 18.74
C ASP A 109 -10.80 15.08 17.62
N GLU A 110 -12.09 14.88 17.40
CA GLU A 110 -12.60 13.92 16.41
C GLU A 110 -12.16 14.26 14.99
N GLU A 111 -12.17 15.55 14.61
CA GLU A 111 -11.79 16.01 13.28
C GLU A 111 -10.30 15.78 13.01
N MET A 112 -9.44 16.04 14.01
CA MET A 112 -8.00 15.77 13.94
C MET A 112 -7.71 14.28 13.79
N ILE A 113 -8.44 13.42 14.53
CA ILE A 113 -8.28 11.96 14.44
C ILE A 113 -8.75 11.46 13.07
N GLU A 114 -9.92 11.90 12.60
CA GLU A 114 -10.45 11.52 11.30
C GLU A 114 -9.50 11.95 10.17
N SER A 115 -9.00 13.18 10.23
CA SER A 115 -8.05 13.71 9.26
C SER A 115 -6.73 12.95 9.27
N SER A 116 -6.22 12.61 10.46
CA SER A 116 -4.99 11.81 10.59
C SER A 116 -5.17 10.38 10.08
N ALA A 117 -6.34 9.77 10.29
CA ALA A 117 -6.68 8.45 9.75
C ALA A 117 -6.79 8.46 8.22
N LYS A 118 -7.45 9.48 7.64
CA LYS A 118 -7.53 9.66 6.18
C LYS A 118 -6.15 9.86 5.58
N LEU A 119 -5.32 10.71 6.19
CA LEU A 119 -3.95 10.92 5.72
C LEU A 119 -3.11 9.65 5.82
N ALA A 120 -3.26 8.88 6.90
CA ALA A 120 -2.58 7.60 7.03
C ALA A 120 -2.99 6.63 5.91
N ALA A 121 -4.28 6.57 5.53
CA ALA A 121 -4.73 5.70 4.45
C ALA A 121 -4.23 6.12 3.05
N ILE A 122 -3.95 7.42 2.84
CA ILE A 122 -3.45 7.94 1.55
C ILE A 122 -1.92 7.82 1.45
N ASP A 123 -1.21 8.03 2.56
CA ASP A 123 0.25 8.12 2.64
C ASP A 123 0.91 6.79 3.06
N SER A 124 0.15 5.68 3.11
CA SER A 124 0.65 4.33 3.43
C SER A 124 0.61 3.39 2.23
#